data_AF-A0A842VT69-F1
#
_entry.id   AF-A0A842VT69-F1
#
_cell.length_a   1.000
_cell.length_b   1.000
_cell.length_c   1.000
_cell.angle_alpha   90.00
_cell.angle_beta   90.00
_cell.angle_gamma   90.00
#
_symmetry.space_group_name_H-M   'P 1'
#
loop_
_entity.id
_entity.type
_entity.pdbx_description
1 polymer ?
#
loop_
_entity_poly.entity_id
_entity_poly.type
_entity_poly.pdbx_seq_one_letter_code
_entity_poly.pdbx_strand_id
1 'polypeptide(L)'
;MKDSQINKDLLIKTTVNASLCEIRAWIKPGNVHRTRDFPKTKYDDFLKAANALANDWTDLFYKIPYSKHSLISPSTIYSDFLMSAVNHVNSVQKGGNVLLGHLLLMTPLFISAKYGLENRFPNRDAFWKYCGKIISDSSHSDTIRLFRAIRMANPGGMGKVDKYDIYDKKSLYQIKKDKVTLLKIFTLSEDRDLISKCLATNYEPIRKDYLVRMNKLIDEYPEEYDKMVAILKRRYIRRDLIKISPKFNELIIRLFLYILSKQPDTLIIRKKGEEAAVKISTKAKELYDSYYTLENTVWFSELEKFDEQLHEEDGKLNPGTTADILATCIYLNLVYEILGLK
;
A
#
# COMPACT_ATOMS: atom_id res chain seq x y z
N MET A 1 22.63 -2.56 21.04
CA MET A 1 23.07 -2.91 19.66
C MET A 1 22.38 -4.15 19.11
N LYS A 2 22.35 -5.29 19.82
CA LYS A 2 21.64 -6.51 19.37
C LYS A 2 20.14 -6.28 19.14
N ASP A 3 19.44 -5.63 20.07
CA ASP A 3 17.99 -5.38 19.94
C ASP A 3 17.64 -4.44 18.79
N SER A 4 18.43 -3.37 18.58
CA SER A 4 18.24 -2.45 17.46
C SER A 4 18.48 -3.13 16.11
N GLN A 5 19.47 -4.03 16.02
CA GLN A 5 19.71 -4.82 14.81
C GLN A 5 18.58 -5.84 14.53
N ILE A 6 18.03 -6.48 15.58
CA ILE A 6 16.88 -7.39 15.46
C ILE A 6 15.65 -6.62 15.00
N ASN A 7 15.35 -5.49 15.63
CA ASN A 7 14.21 -4.63 15.30
C ASN A 7 14.30 -4.09 13.88
N LYS A 8 15.50 -3.68 13.44
CA LYS A 8 15.79 -3.27 12.06
C LYS A 8 15.43 -4.37 11.07
N ASP A 9 16.03 -5.54 11.25
CA ASP A 9 15.85 -6.66 10.33
C ASP A 9 14.38 -7.09 10.27
N LEU A 10 13.69 -7.09 11.40
CA LEU A 10 12.28 -7.42 11.50
C LEU A 10 11.39 -6.40 10.77
N LEU A 11 11.62 -5.10 10.96
CA LEU A 11 10.84 -4.04 10.33
C LEU A 11 11.03 -4.03 8.81
N ILE A 12 12.27 -4.17 8.32
CA ILE A 12 12.55 -4.20 6.88
C ILE A 12 11.93 -5.45 6.24
N LYS A 13 12.14 -6.63 6.84
CA LYS A 13 11.56 -7.89 6.35
C LYS A 13 10.05 -7.80 6.26
N THR A 14 9.37 -7.37 7.32
CA THR A 14 7.90 -7.28 7.32
C THR A 14 7.36 -6.27 6.31
N THR A 15 8.09 -5.19 6.04
CA THR A 15 7.71 -4.20 5.01
C THR A 15 7.74 -4.80 3.61
N VAL A 16 8.85 -5.45 3.25
CA VAL A 16 8.99 -6.14 1.95
C VAL A 16 8.01 -7.30 1.85
N ASN A 17 7.91 -8.10 2.91
CA ASN A 17 7.10 -9.30 2.94
C ASN A 17 5.60 -9.01 2.89
N ALA A 18 5.12 -7.90 3.46
CA ALA A 18 3.73 -7.47 3.32
C ALA A 18 3.37 -7.16 1.86
N SER A 19 4.24 -6.44 1.15
CA SER A 19 4.06 -6.19 -0.28
C SER A 19 4.07 -7.50 -1.08
N LEU A 20 5.04 -8.38 -0.80
CA LEU A 20 5.11 -9.68 -1.47
C LEU A 20 3.93 -10.60 -1.15
N CYS A 21 3.34 -10.52 0.05
CA CYS A 21 2.13 -11.27 0.40
C CYS A 21 0.94 -10.84 -0.43
N GLU A 22 0.73 -9.52 -0.56
CA GLU A 22 -0.29 -8.98 -1.45
C GLU A 22 -0.03 -9.44 -2.88
N ILE A 23 1.17 -9.19 -3.44
CA ILE A 23 1.53 -9.50 -4.84
C ILE A 23 1.29 -10.99 -5.16
N ARG A 24 1.62 -11.89 -4.23
CA ARG A 24 1.50 -13.35 -4.40
C ARG A 24 0.10 -13.92 -4.21
N ALA A 25 -0.80 -13.20 -3.54
CA ALA A 25 -2.16 -13.70 -3.33
C ALA A 25 -2.85 -13.96 -4.67
N TRP A 26 -3.63 -15.03 -4.73
CA TRP A 26 -4.19 -15.56 -5.97
C TRP A 26 -5.51 -16.28 -5.71
N ILE A 27 -6.62 -15.96 -6.37
CA ILE A 27 -6.80 -15.01 -7.46
C ILE A 27 -7.22 -13.65 -6.91
N LYS A 28 -6.55 -12.58 -7.35
CA LYS A 28 -6.92 -11.19 -7.04
C LYS A 28 -7.58 -10.59 -8.29
N PRO A 29 -8.92 -10.54 -8.36
CA PRO A 29 -9.64 -10.21 -9.58
C PRO A 29 -9.14 -8.93 -10.25
N GLY A 30 -8.71 -9.05 -11.51
CA GLY A 30 -8.28 -7.94 -12.36
C GLY A 30 -6.91 -7.37 -12.04
N ASN A 31 -6.20 -7.82 -10.99
CA ASN A 31 -4.81 -7.44 -10.75
C ASN A 31 -3.86 -8.35 -11.53
N VAL A 32 -2.60 -7.90 -11.66
CA VAL A 32 -1.50 -8.81 -12.03
C VAL A 32 -1.27 -9.82 -10.91
N HIS A 33 -1.14 -11.09 -11.26
CA HIS A 33 -0.77 -12.16 -10.33
C HIS A 33 -0.08 -13.31 -11.09
N ARG A 34 0.37 -14.34 -10.36
CA ARG A 34 1.21 -15.44 -10.86
C ARG A 34 0.78 -16.15 -12.16
N THR A 35 -0.49 -16.02 -12.57
CA THR A 35 -1.06 -16.64 -13.79
C THR A 35 -1.63 -15.63 -14.80
N ARG A 36 -1.56 -14.33 -14.50
CA ARG A 36 -2.13 -13.26 -15.33
C ARG A 36 -1.23 -12.03 -15.32
N ASP A 37 -0.70 -11.69 -16.49
CA ASP A 37 0.10 -10.50 -16.75
C ASP A 37 -0.71 -9.50 -17.60
N PHE A 38 -0.32 -8.22 -17.57
CA PHE A 38 -0.71 -7.27 -18.61
C PHE A 38 0.36 -7.18 -19.70
N PRO A 39 0.04 -6.68 -20.91
CA PRO A 39 1.01 -6.57 -21.99
C PRO A 39 2.30 -5.82 -21.60
N LYS A 40 2.16 -4.75 -20.80
CA LYS A 40 3.28 -3.93 -20.36
C LYS A 40 3.81 -4.28 -18.96
N THR A 41 2.94 -4.73 -18.05
CA THR A 41 3.25 -4.87 -16.63
C THR A 41 3.06 -6.31 -16.20
N LYS A 42 4.14 -6.97 -15.77
CA LYS A 42 4.15 -8.40 -15.46
C LYS A 42 4.34 -8.66 -13.97
N TYR A 43 3.94 -9.84 -13.52
CA TYR A 43 4.10 -10.31 -12.16
C TYR A 43 5.55 -10.20 -11.67
N ASP A 44 6.51 -10.54 -12.53
CA ASP A 44 7.94 -10.46 -12.23
C ASP A 44 8.44 -9.01 -12.03
N ASP A 45 7.81 -8.01 -12.65
CA ASP A 45 8.16 -6.59 -12.41
C ASP A 45 7.86 -6.18 -10.97
N PHE A 46 6.72 -6.62 -10.43
CA PHE A 46 6.36 -6.38 -9.02
C PHE A 46 7.32 -7.10 -8.06
N LEU A 47 7.65 -8.37 -8.33
CA LEU A 47 8.59 -9.13 -7.51
C LEU A 47 9.99 -8.50 -7.50
N LYS A 48 10.49 -8.08 -8.65
CA LYS A 48 11.78 -7.38 -8.77
C LYS A 48 11.78 -6.08 -7.98
N ALA A 49 10.75 -5.25 -8.16
CA ALA A 49 10.63 -3.98 -7.47
C ALA A 49 10.55 -4.16 -5.94
N ALA A 50 9.70 -5.07 -5.45
CA ALA A 50 9.52 -5.28 -4.01
C ALA A 50 10.80 -5.79 -3.33
N ASN A 51 11.54 -6.69 -3.99
CA ASN A 51 12.81 -7.20 -3.47
C ASN A 51 13.92 -6.15 -3.51
N ALA A 52 14.01 -5.34 -4.57
CA ALA A 52 15.02 -4.28 -4.68
C ALA A 52 14.90 -3.24 -3.56
N LEU A 53 13.65 -2.92 -3.17
CA LEU A 53 13.36 -1.96 -2.11
C LEU A 53 13.89 -2.36 -0.72
N ALA A 54 14.30 -3.62 -0.50
CA ALA A 54 14.88 -4.03 0.79
C ALA A 54 16.08 -3.16 1.20
N ASN A 55 16.91 -2.76 0.24
CA ASN A 55 18.06 -1.88 0.49
C ASN A 55 17.61 -0.44 0.78
N ASP A 56 16.63 0.08 0.03
CA ASP A 56 16.08 1.43 0.28
C ASP A 56 15.47 1.54 1.68
N TRP A 57 14.69 0.53 2.10
CA TRP A 57 14.13 0.47 3.46
C TRP A 57 15.22 0.40 4.52
N THR A 58 16.34 -0.26 4.23
CA THR A 58 17.52 -0.29 5.10
C THR A 58 18.13 1.11 5.25
N ASP A 59 18.33 1.81 4.13
CA ASP A 59 18.87 3.17 4.13
C ASP A 59 17.94 4.15 4.85
N LEU A 60 16.63 4.03 4.63
CA LEU A 60 15.62 4.82 5.33
C LEU A 60 15.67 4.57 6.84
N PHE A 61 15.79 3.31 7.28
CA PHE A 61 15.89 2.96 8.70
C PHE A 61 17.00 3.76 9.40
N TYR A 62 18.17 3.86 8.78
CA TYR A 62 19.32 4.58 9.33
C TYR A 62 19.18 6.11 9.23
N LYS A 63 18.45 6.62 8.23
CA LYS A 63 18.18 8.07 8.08
C LYS A 63 17.18 8.60 9.09
N ILE A 64 16.26 7.77 9.58
CA ILE A 64 15.27 8.21 10.56
C ILE A 64 15.99 8.51 11.89
N PRO A 65 15.84 9.69 12.48
CA PRO A 65 16.52 10.07 13.71
C PRO A 65 16.03 9.24 14.91
N TYR A 66 16.85 9.19 15.96
CA TYR A 66 16.49 8.57 17.25
C TYR A 66 15.79 9.57 18.18
N SER A 67 16.22 10.84 18.13
CA SER A 67 15.82 11.87 19.10
C SER A 67 14.64 12.73 18.62
N LYS A 68 13.89 13.26 19.59
CA LYS A 68 12.85 14.28 19.39
C LYS A 68 13.37 15.61 18.83
N HIS A 69 14.69 15.84 18.87
CA HIS A 69 15.34 17.11 18.51
C HIS A 69 16.01 17.07 17.13
N SER A 70 15.57 16.18 16.24
CA SER A 70 16.04 16.19 14.85
C SER A 70 15.77 17.54 14.18
N LEU A 71 16.80 18.08 13.53
CA LEU A 71 16.68 19.27 12.69
C LEU A 71 15.93 18.99 11.38
N ILE A 72 15.84 17.72 10.98
CA ILE A 72 15.17 17.30 9.75
C ILE A 72 13.73 16.89 10.07
N SER A 73 12.77 17.51 9.38
CA SER A 73 11.35 17.16 9.48
C SER A 73 11.10 15.73 8.99
N PRO A 74 10.25 14.94 9.67
CA PRO A 74 9.86 13.61 9.19
C PRO A 74 9.21 13.65 7.80
N SER A 75 8.55 14.74 7.42
CA SER A 75 7.96 14.91 6.08
C SER A 75 9.02 15.02 4.98
N THR A 76 10.17 15.62 5.31
CA THR A 76 11.32 15.69 4.39
C THR A 76 11.93 14.31 4.21
N ILE A 77 12.08 13.53 5.29
CA ILE A 77 12.54 12.14 5.21
C ILE A 77 11.60 11.31 4.33
N TYR A 78 10.29 11.43 4.52
CA TYR A 78 9.27 10.77 3.70
C TYR A 78 9.39 11.12 2.22
N SER A 79 9.38 12.42 1.89
CA SER A 79 9.37 12.86 0.49
C SER A 79 10.69 12.65 -0.23
N ASP A 80 11.84 12.74 0.46
CA ASP A 80 13.15 12.38 -0.08
C ASP A 80 13.24 10.86 -0.36
N PHE A 81 12.72 10.03 0.55
CA PHE A 81 12.68 8.58 0.33
C PHE A 81 11.83 8.20 -0.88
N LEU A 82 10.65 8.82 -1.05
CA LEU A 82 9.81 8.56 -2.23
C LEU A 82 10.57 8.83 -3.54
N MET A 83 11.34 9.93 -3.59
CA MET A 83 12.15 10.26 -4.76
C MET A 83 13.18 9.18 -5.07
N SER A 84 13.97 8.75 -4.07
CA SER A 84 15.01 7.74 -4.28
C SER A 84 14.43 6.37 -4.58
N ALA A 85 13.40 5.95 -3.84
CA ALA A 85 12.77 4.64 -3.97
C ALA A 85 12.07 4.47 -5.33
N VAL A 86 11.32 5.48 -5.79
CA VAL A 86 10.69 5.44 -7.13
C VAL A 86 11.76 5.39 -8.23
N ASN A 87 12.83 6.17 -8.09
CA ASN A 87 13.94 6.13 -9.05
C ASN A 87 14.58 4.73 -9.13
N HIS A 88 14.85 4.12 -7.98
CA HIS A 88 15.44 2.79 -7.92
C HIS A 88 14.49 1.73 -8.50
N VAL A 89 13.20 1.75 -8.13
CA VAL A 89 12.17 0.87 -8.71
C VAL A 89 12.14 0.97 -10.24
N ASN A 90 12.17 2.18 -10.80
CA ASN A 90 12.18 2.36 -12.26
C ASN A 90 13.47 1.85 -12.93
N SER A 91 14.58 1.74 -12.19
CA SER A 91 15.85 1.25 -12.74
C SER A 91 15.97 -0.28 -12.79
N VAL A 92 15.18 -1.00 -11.98
CA VAL A 92 15.29 -2.47 -11.82
C VAL A 92 14.22 -3.28 -12.56
N GLN A 93 13.15 -2.63 -13.04
CA GLN A 93 12.06 -3.26 -13.78
C GLN A 93 11.56 -2.37 -14.95
N LYS A 94 10.74 -2.94 -15.85
CA LYS A 94 10.26 -2.23 -17.06
C LYS A 94 8.73 -2.15 -17.18
N GLY A 95 8.00 -2.71 -16.22
CA GLY A 95 6.56 -2.71 -16.09
C GLY A 95 5.88 -1.36 -15.84
N GLY A 96 6.65 -0.27 -15.68
CA GLY A 96 6.11 1.07 -15.42
C GLY A 96 5.77 1.26 -13.95
N ASN A 97 4.59 1.81 -13.64
CA ASN A 97 4.15 2.00 -12.27
C ASN A 97 3.71 0.67 -11.63
N VAL A 98 4.52 0.14 -10.72
CA VAL A 98 4.24 -1.12 -10.01
C VAL A 98 4.00 -0.94 -8.51
N LEU A 99 4.75 -0.07 -7.81
CA LEU A 99 4.70 0.01 -6.33
C LEU A 99 4.54 1.43 -5.78
N LEU A 100 4.06 2.40 -6.59
CA LEU A 100 3.89 3.76 -6.10
C LEU A 100 2.93 3.84 -4.90
N GLY A 101 1.79 3.14 -4.93
CA GLY A 101 0.83 3.19 -3.83
C GLY A 101 1.37 2.53 -2.55
N HIS A 102 2.03 1.38 -2.66
CA HIS A 102 2.81 0.78 -1.56
C HIS A 102 3.78 1.79 -0.94
N LEU A 103 4.60 2.48 -1.76
CA LEU A 103 5.56 3.47 -1.26
C LEU A 103 4.85 4.67 -0.59
N LEU A 104 3.79 5.19 -1.19
CA LEU A 104 3.03 6.31 -0.64
C LEU A 104 2.42 5.98 0.72
N LEU A 105 1.80 4.81 0.86
CA LEU A 105 1.07 4.38 2.05
C LEU A 105 1.96 3.76 3.13
N MET A 106 2.96 2.96 2.78
CA MET A 106 3.74 2.21 3.78
C MET A 106 4.89 3.03 4.37
N THR A 107 5.41 4.03 3.65
CA THR A 107 6.55 4.82 4.15
C THR A 107 6.25 5.62 5.43
N PRO A 108 5.12 6.34 5.56
CA PRO A 108 4.80 7.03 6.83
C PRO A 108 4.64 6.05 8.00
N LEU A 109 4.03 4.89 7.74
CA LEU A 109 3.89 3.82 8.73
C LEU A 109 5.26 3.26 9.15
N PHE A 110 6.18 3.05 8.20
CA PHE A 110 7.55 2.61 8.46
C PHE A 110 8.32 3.61 9.31
N ILE A 111 8.26 4.90 8.95
CA ILE A 111 8.93 5.98 9.70
C ILE A 111 8.39 6.03 11.13
N SER A 112 7.07 5.94 11.30
CA SER A 112 6.44 5.91 12.63
C SER A 112 6.81 4.66 13.43
N ALA A 113 6.85 3.48 12.79
CA ALA A 113 7.23 2.24 13.43
C ALA A 113 8.69 2.25 13.91
N LYS A 114 9.63 2.68 13.05
CA LYS A 114 11.04 2.85 13.44
C LYS A 114 11.14 3.80 14.63
N TYR A 115 10.52 4.98 14.53
CA TYR A 115 10.58 5.97 15.60
C TYR A 115 9.98 5.41 16.91
N GLY A 116 8.89 4.67 16.83
CA GLY A 116 8.24 4.00 17.95
C GLY A 116 9.07 2.89 18.59
N LEU A 117 9.84 2.13 17.81
CA LEU A 117 10.79 1.13 18.33
C LEU A 117 11.88 1.79 19.18
N GLU A 118 12.43 2.91 18.71
CA GLU A 118 13.50 3.62 19.40
C GLU A 118 13.01 4.40 20.63
N ASN A 119 11.77 4.89 20.58
CA ASN A 119 11.17 5.71 21.64
C ASN A 119 10.16 4.94 22.51
N ARG A 120 10.01 3.62 22.31
CA ARG A 120 9.11 2.71 23.04
C ARG A 120 7.70 3.27 23.17
N PHE A 121 7.01 3.42 22.03
CA PHE A 121 5.63 3.92 22.04
C PHE A 121 4.73 3.10 22.97
N PRO A 122 3.95 3.76 23.86
CA PRO A 122 3.16 3.05 24.86
C PRO A 122 1.86 2.46 24.32
N ASN A 123 1.35 2.96 23.20
CA ASN A 123 0.07 2.57 22.62
C ASN A 123 -0.05 2.97 21.15
N ARG A 124 -1.14 2.54 20.50
CA ARG A 124 -1.46 2.88 19.10
C ARG A 124 -1.66 4.39 18.89
N ASP A 125 -2.13 5.13 19.89
CA ASP A 125 -2.33 6.57 19.75
C ASP A 125 -1.01 7.33 19.58
N ALA A 126 0.04 6.93 20.30
CA ALA A 126 1.38 7.47 20.10
C ALA A 126 1.90 7.19 18.68
N PHE A 127 1.69 5.97 18.17
CA PHE A 127 2.02 5.59 16.80
C PHE A 127 1.28 6.46 15.77
N TRP A 128 -0.03 6.63 15.91
CA TRP A 128 -0.83 7.42 14.97
C TRP A 128 -0.59 8.92 15.07
N LYS A 129 -0.31 9.44 16.27
CA LYS A 129 0.08 10.84 16.46
C LYS A 129 1.36 11.16 15.71
N TYR A 130 2.37 10.29 15.79
CA TYR A 130 3.61 10.48 15.06
C TYR A 130 3.44 10.22 13.57
N CYS A 131 2.66 9.21 13.17
CA CYS A 131 2.32 8.96 11.77
C CYS A 131 1.68 10.19 11.11
N GLY A 132 0.68 10.79 11.76
CA GLY A 132 0.02 12.01 11.29
C GLY A 132 0.99 13.20 11.17
N LYS A 133 1.98 13.30 12.07
CA LYS A 133 3.03 14.34 12.01
C LYS A 133 3.87 14.25 10.72
N ILE A 134 4.10 13.05 10.17
CA ILE A 134 4.88 12.85 8.92
C ILE A 134 4.21 13.51 7.71
N ILE A 135 2.88 13.69 7.75
CA ILE A 135 2.14 14.35 6.66
C ILE A 135 1.87 15.82 7.00
N SER A 136 1.53 16.13 8.26
CA SER A 136 1.14 17.48 8.67
C SER A 136 2.31 18.45 8.88
N ASP A 137 3.49 17.95 9.26
CA ASP A 137 4.71 18.76 9.47
C ASP A 137 5.50 18.97 8.17
N SER A 138 4.79 19.30 7.08
CA SER A 138 5.36 19.37 5.74
C SER A 138 5.39 20.79 5.19
N SER A 139 6.35 21.03 4.31
CA SER A 139 6.51 22.27 3.55
C SER A 139 6.16 22.05 2.08
N HIS A 140 6.06 23.15 1.34
CA HIS A 140 5.92 23.11 -0.12
C HIS A 140 7.09 22.40 -0.83
N SER A 141 8.28 22.35 -0.21
CA SER A 141 9.41 21.62 -0.79
C SER A 141 9.16 20.11 -0.76
N ASP A 142 8.52 19.61 0.29
CA ASP A 142 8.14 18.20 0.41
C ASP A 142 7.05 17.83 -0.60
N THR A 143 6.07 18.73 -0.79
CA THR A 143 5.05 18.60 -1.84
C THR A 143 5.66 18.57 -3.25
N ILE A 144 6.65 19.40 -3.54
CA ILE A 144 7.36 19.39 -4.83
C ILE A 144 8.09 18.07 -5.06
N ARG A 145 8.72 17.49 -4.02
CA ARG A 145 9.35 16.17 -4.11
C ARG A 145 8.33 15.06 -4.34
N LEU A 146 7.19 15.09 -3.63
CA LEU A 146 6.07 14.19 -3.89
C LEU A 146 5.64 14.27 -5.37
N PHE A 147 5.46 15.47 -5.90
CA PHE A 147 5.06 15.68 -7.29
C PHE A 147 6.07 15.08 -8.27
N ARG A 148 7.36 15.30 -8.02
CA ARG A 148 8.43 14.74 -8.83
C ARG A 148 8.45 13.21 -8.76
N ALA A 149 8.32 12.62 -7.58
CA ALA A 149 8.27 11.17 -7.41
C ALA A 149 7.08 10.56 -8.14
N ILE A 150 5.87 11.14 -8.01
CA ILE A 150 4.68 10.67 -8.74
C ILE A 150 4.87 10.80 -10.24
N ARG A 151 5.41 11.92 -10.75
CA ARG A 151 5.72 12.09 -12.19
C ARG A 151 6.70 11.03 -12.69
N MET A 152 7.73 10.70 -11.90
CA MET A 152 8.71 9.68 -12.24
C MET A 152 8.10 8.28 -12.29
N ALA A 153 7.20 7.95 -11.36
CA ALA A 153 6.47 6.68 -11.38
C ALA A 153 5.50 6.58 -12.58
N ASN A 154 5.07 7.72 -13.13
CA ASN A 154 4.19 7.83 -14.29
C ASN A 154 2.91 6.97 -14.15
N PRO A 155 2.08 7.19 -13.12
CA PRO A 155 0.85 6.44 -12.91
C PRO A 155 -0.17 6.73 -14.02
N GLY A 156 -0.91 5.70 -14.41
CA GLY A 156 -1.97 5.80 -15.42
C GLY A 156 -3.22 6.51 -14.90
N GLY A 157 -3.90 7.22 -15.80
CA GLY A 157 -5.25 7.72 -15.58
C GLY A 157 -5.39 8.90 -14.61
N MET A 158 -4.32 9.64 -14.29
CA MET A 158 -4.39 10.76 -13.32
C MET A 158 -5.40 11.87 -13.67
N GLY A 159 -5.94 11.88 -14.90
CA GLY A 159 -6.87 12.90 -15.35
C GLY A 159 -6.20 14.28 -15.45
N LYS A 160 -7.03 15.32 -15.53
CA LYS A 160 -6.61 16.72 -15.50
C LYS A 160 -7.35 17.44 -14.39
N VAL A 161 -6.66 18.26 -13.62
CA VAL A 161 -7.28 19.13 -12.60
C VAL A 161 -6.88 20.59 -12.83
N ASP A 162 -7.74 21.53 -12.43
CA ASP A 162 -7.52 22.95 -12.72
C ASP A 162 -6.32 23.56 -11.97
N LYS A 163 -6.05 23.05 -10.76
CA LYS A 163 -4.98 23.57 -9.90
C LYS A 163 -4.10 22.45 -9.37
N TYR A 164 -2.79 22.68 -9.43
CA TYR A 164 -1.76 21.73 -9.01
C TYR A 164 -1.83 20.40 -9.77
N ASP A 165 -2.14 20.45 -11.06
CA ASP A 165 -2.10 19.28 -11.92
C ASP A 165 -0.73 18.61 -11.90
N ILE A 166 -0.71 17.30 -11.75
CA ILE A 166 0.55 16.55 -11.60
C ILE A 166 1.41 16.65 -12.84
N TYR A 167 0.88 16.89 -14.04
CA TYR A 167 1.64 16.99 -15.28
C TYR A 167 1.83 18.43 -15.79
N ASP A 168 1.08 19.41 -15.26
CA ASP A 168 1.34 20.82 -15.57
C ASP A 168 2.68 21.30 -14.95
N LYS A 169 3.55 21.87 -15.79
CA LYS A 169 4.83 22.46 -15.38
C LYS A 169 4.62 23.65 -14.43
N LYS A 170 3.50 24.38 -14.55
CA LYS A 170 3.17 25.53 -13.68
C LYS A 170 2.84 25.10 -12.25
N SER A 171 2.40 23.86 -12.05
CA SER A 171 2.00 23.36 -10.71
C SER A 171 3.12 23.46 -9.69
N LEU A 172 4.38 23.17 -10.05
CA LEU A 172 5.49 23.28 -9.11
C LEU A 172 5.73 24.73 -8.65
N TYR A 173 5.58 25.69 -9.58
CA TYR A 173 5.66 27.11 -9.25
C TYR A 173 4.49 27.55 -8.36
N GLN A 174 3.26 27.13 -8.70
CA GLN A 174 2.06 27.41 -7.90
C GLN A 174 2.17 26.83 -6.49
N ILE A 175 2.62 25.58 -6.34
CA ILE A 175 2.84 24.92 -5.04
C ILE A 175 3.82 25.71 -4.18
N LYS A 176 4.92 26.18 -4.77
CA LYS A 176 5.90 27.02 -4.08
C LYS A 176 5.32 28.36 -3.67
N LYS A 177 4.66 29.06 -4.60
CA LYS A 177 4.06 30.38 -4.38
C LYS A 177 2.98 30.32 -3.28
N ASP A 178 2.10 29.32 -3.36
CA ASP A 178 0.94 29.17 -2.49
C ASP A 178 1.30 28.41 -1.19
N LYS A 179 2.58 28.03 -1.00
CA LYS A 179 3.12 27.30 0.15
C LYS A 179 2.33 26.02 0.48
N VAL A 180 1.93 25.27 -0.55
CA VAL A 180 1.04 24.09 -0.41
C VAL A 180 1.77 22.93 0.27
N THR A 181 1.24 22.43 1.38
CA THR A 181 1.79 21.30 2.16
C THR A 181 1.31 19.94 1.63
N LEU A 182 1.92 18.84 2.11
CA LEU A 182 1.47 17.47 1.77
C LEU A 182 0.03 17.25 2.24
N LEU A 183 -0.29 17.64 3.48
CA LEU A 183 -1.65 17.53 4.00
C LEU A 183 -2.65 18.25 3.09
N LYS A 184 -2.33 19.49 2.67
CA LYS A 184 -3.22 20.26 1.80
C LYS A 184 -3.44 19.57 0.46
N ILE A 185 -2.40 19.00 -0.17
CA ILE A 185 -2.59 18.36 -1.47
C ILE A 185 -3.41 17.06 -1.36
N PHE A 186 -3.16 16.23 -0.34
CA PHE A 186 -3.95 15.01 -0.14
C PHE A 186 -5.41 15.32 0.19
N THR A 187 -5.67 16.36 0.99
CA THR A 187 -7.06 16.81 1.25
C THR A 187 -7.75 17.31 -0.03
N LEU A 188 -7.05 17.89 -1.00
CA LEU A 188 -7.66 18.33 -2.27
C LEU A 188 -8.05 17.17 -3.21
N SER A 189 -7.57 15.95 -2.94
CA SER A 189 -7.85 14.76 -3.75
C SER A 189 -8.56 13.63 -2.98
N GLU A 190 -8.84 13.79 -1.68
CA GLU A 190 -9.38 12.72 -0.84
C GLU A 190 -10.72 12.15 -1.30
N ASP A 191 -11.58 12.97 -1.92
CA ASP A 191 -12.88 12.51 -2.44
C ASP A 191 -12.76 11.59 -3.66
N ARG A 192 -11.68 11.71 -4.43
CA ARG A 192 -11.47 10.99 -5.70
C ARG A 192 -10.26 10.06 -5.71
N ASP A 193 -9.53 9.95 -4.60
CA ASP A 193 -8.35 9.11 -4.45
C ASP A 193 -8.25 8.54 -3.04
N LEU A 194 -8.44 7.22 -2.92
CA LEU A 194 -8.46 6.55 -1.62
C LEU A 194 -7.09 6.60 -0.92
N ILE A 195 -5.99 6.59 -1.68
CA ILE A 195 -4.64 6.79 -1.12
C ILE A 195 -4.53 8.17 -0.46
N SER A 196 -4.97 9.23 -1.15
CA SER A 196 -5.02 10.59 -0.64
C SER A 196 -5.93 10.68 0.58
N LYS A 197 -7.10 10.03 0.56
CA LYS A 197 -7.99 9.95 1.72
C LYS A 197 -7.30 9.33 2.91
N CYS A 198 -6.60 8.21 2.72
CA CYS A 198 -5.79 7.61 3.79
C CYS A 198 -4.72 8.61 4.29
N LEU A 199 -3.95 9.25 3.43
CA LEU A 199 -2.87 10.14 3.88
C LEU A 199 -3.40 11.43 4.55
N ALA A 200 -4.51 11.99 4.08
CA ALA A 200 -5.14 13.18 4.62
C ALA A 200 -5.82 12.95 5.98
N THR A 201 -6.47 11.79 6.15
CA THR A 201 -7.24 11.44 7.35
C THR A 201 -6.45 10.60 8.38
N ASN A 202 -5.13 10.53 8.21
CA ASN A 202 -4.25 9.68 9.00
C ASN A 202 -4.74 8.23 9.04
N TYR A 203 -4.99 7.66 7.86
CA TYR A 203 -5.40 6.29 7.57
C TYR A 203 -6.76 5.91 8.14
N GLU A 204 -7.71 6.85 8.25
CA GLU A 204 -9.01 6.59 8.86
C GLU A 204 -9.79 5.41 8.23
N PRO A 205 -9.90 5.27 6.89
CA PRO A 205 -10.56 4.11 6.28
C PRO A 205 -9.94 2.77 6.71
N ILE A 206 -8.61 2.71 6.76
CA ILE A 206 -7.88 1.51 7.18
C ILE A 206 -8.08 1.23 8.67
N ARG A 207 -7.94 2.26 9.52
CA ARG A 207 -7.99 2.11 10.98
C ARG A 207 -9.36 1.70 11.49
N LYS A 208 -10.41 2.31 10.96
CA LYS A 208 -11.77 2.17 11.49
C LYS A 208 -12.58 1.08 10.80
N ASP A 209 -12.21 0.68 9.58
CA ASP A 209 -12.97 -0.31 8.82
C ASP A 209 -12.10 -1.51 8.42
N TYR A 210 -11.14 -1.32 7.51
CA TYR A 210 -10.47 -2.46 6.87
C TYR A 210 -9.64 -3.31 7.83
N LEU A 211 -8.96 -2.71 8.81
CA LEU A 211 -8.28 -3.47 9.86
C LEU A 211 -9.25 -4.18 10.80
N VAL A 212 -10.40 -3.57 11.09
CA VAL A 212 -11.42 -4.21 11.93
C VAL A 212 -11.95 -5.46 11.23
N ARG A 213 -12.19 -5.38 9.92
CA ARG A 213 -12.58 -6.57 9.15
C ARG A 213 -11.44 -7.59 9.03
N MET A 214 -10.21 -7.14 8.78
CA MET A 214 -9.05 -8.04 8.72
C MET A 214 -8.91 -8.85 10.01
N ASN A 215 -9.04 -8.23 11.18
CA ASN A 215 -8.97 -8.94 12.46
C ASN A 215 -10.08 -9.99 12.59
N LYS A 216 -11.33 -9.66 12.22
CA LYS A 216 -12.41 -10.65 12.21
C LYS A 216 -12.12 -11.84 11.28
N LEU A 217 -11.49 -11.61 10.13
CA LEU A 217 -11.09 -12.69 9.22
C LEU A 217 -9.92 -13.51 9.79
N ILE A 218 -8.99 -12.87 10.51
CA ILE A 218 -7.90 -13.55 11.21
C ILE A 218 -8.45 -14.47 12.31
N ASP A 219 -9.48 -14.03 13.03
CA ASP A 219 -10.12 -14.83 14.09
C ASP A 219 -10.80 -16.10 13.56
N GLU A 220 -11.12 -16.16 12.26
CA GLU A 220 -11.60 -17.39 11.59
C GLU A 220 -10.46 -18.41 11.35
N TYR A 221 -9.20 -17.97 11.31
CA TYR A 221 -8.01 -18.79 11.03
C TYR A 221 -6.77 -18.43 11.89
N PRO A 222 -6.87 -18.43 13.23
CA PRO A 222 -5.83 -17.89 14.11
C PRO A 222 -4.48 -18.61 13.97
N GLU A 223 -4.48 -19.95 13.87
CA GLU A 223 -3.26 -20.73 13.71
C GLU A 223 -2.54 -20.45 12.37
N GLU A 224 -3.29 -20.22 11.29
CA GLU A 224 -2.71 -19.92 9.98
C GLU A 224 -2.13 -18.52 9.95
N TYR A 225 -2.76 -17.58 10.66
CA TYR A 225 -2.22 -16.24 10.85
C TYR A 225 -0.92 -16.27 11.65
N ASP A 226 -0.85 -17.00 12.77
CA ASP A 226 0.37 -17.10 13.59
C ASP A 226 1.53 -17.74 12.80
N LYS A 227 1.25 -18.81 12.04
CA LYS A 227 2.24 -19.42 11.13
C LYS A 227 2.74 -18.40 10.12
N MET A 228 1.84 -17.63 9.52
CA MET A 228 2.18 -16.59 8.55
C MET A 228 3.06 -15.50 9.17
N VAL A 229 2.66 -14.94 10.32
CA VAL A 229 3.42 -13.91 11.03
C VAL A 229 4.83 -14.44 11.35
N ALA A 230 4.94 -15.68 11.80
CA ALA A 230 6.23 -16.32 12.05
C ALA A 230 7.09 -16.40 10.76
N ILE A 231 6.50 -16.73 9.61
CA ILE A 231 7.21 -16.80 8.32
C ILE A 231 7.67 -15.40 7.88
N LEU A 232 6.77 -14.40 7.90
CA LEU A 232 7.10 -13.05 7.45
C LEU A 232 8.15 -12.35 8.32
N LYS A 233 8.27 -12.75 9.59
CA LYS A 233 9.29 -12.25 10.51
C LYS A 233 10.67 -12.93 10.31
N ARG A 234 10.72 -14.21 9.92
CA ARG A 234 11.95 -15.02 9.97
C ARG A 234 12.93 -14.77 8.83
N ARG A 235 12.48 -14.69 7.57
CA ARG A 235 13.37 -14.70 6.39
C ARG A 235 13.02 -13.60 5.38
N TYR A 236 14.05 -13.04 4.74
CA TYR A 236 13.85 -12.30 3.49
C TYR A 236 13.33 -13.29 2.44
N ILE A 237 12.19 -12.99 1.83
CA ILE A 237 11.62 -13.90 0.85
C ILE A 237 12.30 -13.67 -0.50
N ARG A 238 13.42 -14.34 -0.71
CA ARG A 238 14.10 -14.37 -2.01
C ARG A 238 13.38 -15.40 -2.89
N ARG A 239 12.84 -14.99 -4.05
CA ARG A 239 12.04 -15.83 -4.99
C ARG A 239 10.64 -16.19 -4.47
N ASP A 240 9.85 -16.91 -5.26
CA ASP A 240 8.46 -17.31 -4.98
C ASP A 240 8.30 -18.39 -3.89
N LEU A 241 9.06 -18.27 -2.79
CA LEU A 241 9.23 -19.33 -1.79
C LEU A 241 8.22 -19.29 -0.64
N ILE A 242 7.50 -18.17 -0.42
CA ILE A 242 6.34 -18.24 0.48
C ILE A 242 5.21 -18.88 -0.30
N LYS A 243 5.02 -20.17 -0.06
CA LYS A 243 3.75 -20.82 -0.31
C LYS A 243 2.76 -20.24 0.71
N ILE A 244 2.01 -19.23 0.29
CA ILE A 244 0.83 -18.74 1.02
C ILE A 244 -0.09 -19.95 1.18
N SER A 245 -0.46 -20.30 2.42
CA SER A 245 -1.36 -21.43 2.63
C SER A 245 -2.72 -21.14 1.97
N PRO A 246 -3.46 -22.15 1.50
CA PRO A 246 -4.77 -21.91 0.87
C PRO A 246 -5.71 -21.06 1.73
N LYS A 247 -5.74 -21.30 3.05
CA LYS A 247 -6.56 -20.52 3.99
C LYS A 247 -6.09 -19.07 4.15
N PHE A 248 -4.78 -18.85 4.23
CA PHE A 248 -4.27 -17.48 4.34
C PHE A 248 -4.47 -16.70 3.03
N ASN A 249 -4.31 -17.38 1.90
CA ASN A 249 -4.61 -16.82 0.59
C ASN A 249 -6.08 -16.40 0.52
N GLU A 250 -6.98 -17.29 0.92
CA GLU A 250 -8.41 -17.03 0.96
C GLU A 250 -8.76 -15.82 1.87
N LEU A 251 -8.13 -15.70 3.04
CA LEU A 251 -8.25 -14.52 3.91
C LEU A 251 -7.87 -13.23 3.16
N ILE A 252 -6.73 -13.24 2.45
CA ILE A 252 -6.27 -12.08 1.67
C ILE A 252 -7.29 -11.72 0.58
N ILE A 253 -7.80 -12.71 -0.17
CA ILE A 253 -8.77 -12.48 -1.23
C ILE A 253 -10.10 -11.95 -0.67
N ARG A 254 -10.56 -12.49 0.47
CA ARG A 254 -11.79 -12.00 1.12
C ARG A 254 -11.63 -10.57 1.63
N LEU A 255 -10.47 -10.21 2.17
CA LEU A 255 -10.20 -8.81 2.55
C LEU A 255 -10.12 -7.90 1.32
N PHE A 256 -9.50 -8.37 0.23
CA PHE A 256 -9.46 -7.64 -1.03
C PHE A 256 -10.86 -7.33 -1.57
N LEU A 257 -11.73 -8.34 -1.67
CA LEU A 257 -13.11 -8.17 -2.11
C LEU A 257 -13.88 -7.24 -1.17
N TYR A 258 -13.65 -7.35 0.14
CA TYR A 258 -14.25 -6.44 1.11
C TYR A 258 -13.86 -4.98 0.85
N ILE A 259 -12.57 -4.69 0.70
CA ILE A 259 -12.09 -3.32 0.42
C ILE A 259 -12.72 -2.81 -0.89
N LEU A 260 -12.69 -3.63 -1.95
CA LEU A 260 -13.27 -3.29 -3.25
C LEU A 260 -14.78 -3.09 -3.20
N SER A 261 -15.50 -3.80 -2.31
CA SER A 261 -16.94 -3.65 -2.10
C SER A 261 -17.35 -2.38 -1.35
N LYS A 262 -16.41 -1.75 -0.64
CA LYS A 262 -16.68 -0.58 0.22
C LYS A 262 -16.52 0.74 -0.51
N GLN A 263 -15.60 0.79 -1.46
CA GLN A 263 -15.37 1.98 -2.25
C GLN A 263 -14.94 1.57 -3.67
N PRO A 264 -15.54 2.15 -4.72
CA PRO A 264 -15.07 1.96 -6.10
C PRO A 264 -13.58 2.27 -6.23
N ASP A 265 -12.84 1.38 -6.89
CA ASP A 265 -11.38 1.50 -7.00
C ASP A 265 -10.99 2.74 -7.82
N THR A 266 -10.15 3.59 -7.24
CA THR A 266 -9.81 4.88 -7.83
C THR A 266 -8.91 4.77 -9.07
N LEU A 267 -8.15 3.68 -9.25
CA LEU A 267 -7.42 3.43 -10.49
C LEU A 267 -8.38 3.02 -11.62
N ILE A 268 -9.44 2.27 -11.31
CA ILE A 268 -10.49 1.96 -12.29
C ILE A 268 -11.23 3.24 -12.69
N ILE A 269 -11.66 4.07 -11.73
CA ILE A 269 -12.32 5.36 -12.01
C ILE A 269 -11.47 6.21 -12.98
N ARG A 270 -10.17 6.28 -12.71
CA ARG A 270 -9.18 7.00 -13.51
C ARG A 270 -9.01 6.49 -14.95
N LYS A 271 -9.18 5.18 -15.17
CA LYS A 271 -8.96 4.55 -16.48
C LYS A 271 -10.23 4.31 -17.29
N LYS A 272 -11.36 4.07 -16.63
CA LYS A 272 -12.63 3.62 -17.22
C LYS A 272 -13.87 4.37 -16.74
N GLY A 273 -13.73 5.30 -15.80
CA GLY A 273 -14.83 6.09 -15.27
C GLY A 273 -15.53 5.45 -14.07
N GLU A 274 -16.37 6.25 -13.42
CA GLU A 274 -17.03 5.91 -12.17
C GLU A 274 -18.05 4.77 -12.31
N GLU A 275 -18.83 4.76 -13.39
CA GLU A 275 -19.84 3.72 -13.65
C GLU A 275 -19.21 2.31 -13.67
N ALA A 276 -18.09 2.16 -14.40
CA ALA A 276 -17.37 0.90 -14.45
C ALA A 276 -16.84 0.49 -13.06
N ALA A 277 -16.25 1.43 -12.31
CA ALA A 277 -15.73 1.16 -10.98
C ALA A 277 -16.85 0.77 -9.99
N VAL A 278 -18.02 1.40 -10.06
CA VAL A 278 -19.20 1.04 -9.25
C VAL A 278 -19.69 -0.36 -9.60
N LYS A 279 -19.77 -0.72 -10.90
CA LYS A 279 -20.16 -2.06 -11.32
C LYS A 279 -19.21 -3.14 -10.77
N ILE A 280 -17.91 -2.91 -10.84
CA ILE A 280 -16.90 -3.82 -10.28
C ILE A 280 -17.00 -3.91 -8.76
N SER A 281 -17.21 -2.78 -8.07
CA SER A 281 -17.41 -2.73 -6.61
C SER A 281 -18.65 -3.53 -6.19
N THR A 282 -19.77 -3.39 -6.90
CA THR A 282 -21.01 -4.16 -6.67
C THR A 282 -20.76 -5.65 -6.86
N LYS A 283 -20.07 -6.07 -7.93
CA LYS A 283 -19.76 -7.48 -8.15
C LYS A 283 -18.83 -8.06 -7.08
N ALA A 284 -17.85 -7.28 -6.62
CA ALA A 284 -16.99 -7.65 -5.50
C ALA A 284 -17.80 -7.83 -4.20
N LYS A 285 -18.82 -6.98 -3.98
CA LYS A 285 -19.75 -7.12 -2.86
C LYS A 285 -20.54 -8.43 -2.93
N GLU A 286 -21.11 -8.75 -4.08
CA GLU A 286 -21.85 -10.00 -4.29
C GLU A 286 -20.99 -11.23 -3.96
N LEU A 287 -19.78 -11.29 -4.51
CA LEU A 287 -18.83 -12.38 -4.25
C LEU A 287 -18.41 -12.45 -2.78
N TYR A 288 -18.17 -11.30 -2.16
CA TYR A 288 -17.78 -11.24 -0.76
C TYR A 288 -18.91 -11.74 0.16
N ASP A 289 -20.15 -11.32 -0.09
CA ASP A 289 -21.32 -11.71 0.70
C ASP A 289 -21.70 -13.20 0.47
N SER A 290 -21.48 -13.71 -0.74
CA SER A 290 -21.82 -15.10 -1.11
C SER A 290 -20.81 -16.14 -0.60
N TYR A 291 -19.68 -15.73 -0.01
CA TYR A 291 -18.63 -16.63 0.46
C TYR A 291 -19.14 -17.66 1.47
N TYR A 292 -20.02 -17.26 2.41
CA TYR A 292 -20.53 -18.16 3.44
C TYR A 292 -21.79 -18.94 3.03
N THR A 293 -22.37 -18.64 1.86
CA THR A 293 -23.60 -19.26 1.38
C THR A 293 -23.38 -20.23 0.23
N LEU A 294 -22.32 -20.04 -0.56
CA LEU A 294 -21.94 -20.93 -1.65
C LEU A 294 -20.99 -22.02 -1.16
N GLU A 295 -21.02 -23.17 -1.84
CA GLU A 295 -19.94 -24.14 -1.72
C GLU A 295 -18.62 -23.52 -2.19
N ASN A 296 -17.51 -23.83 -1.50
CA ASN A 296 -16.20 -23.24 -1.78
C ASN A 296 -15.76 -23.41 -3.25
N THR A 297 -16.08 -24.55 -3.87
CA THR A 297 -15.78 -24.82 -5.29
C THR A 297 -16.55 -23.89 -6.22
N VAL A 298 -17.83 -23.64 -5.92
CA VAL A 298 -18.68 -22.74 -6.68
C VAL A 298 -18.22 -21.29 -6.52
N TRP A 299 -17.95 -20.87 -5.27
CA TRP A 299 -17.44 -19.54 -4.98
C TRP A 299 -16.12 -19.25 -5.71
N PHE A 300 -15.21 -20.22 -5.71
CA PHE A 300 -13.92 -20.10 -6.40
C PHE A 300 -14.10 -20.01 -7.92
N SER A 301 -15.03 -20.77 -8.51
CA SER A 301 -15.35 -20.66 -9.94
C SER A 301 -15.92 -19.29 -10.32
N GLU A 302 -16.78 -18.70 -9.48
CA GLU A 302 -17.30 -17.35 -9.71
C GLU A 302 -16.21 -16.28 -9.57
N LEU A 303 -15.25 -16.48 -8.66
CA LEU A 303 -14.06 -15.63 -8.54
C LEU A 303 -13.18 -15.70 -9.80
N GLU A 304 -12.94 -16.90 -10.35
CA GLU A 304 -12.19 -17.10 -11.59
C GLU A 304 -12.85 -16.39 -12.77
N LYS A 305 -14.16 -16.55 -12.95
CA LYS A 305 -14.92 -15.85 -14.01
C LYS A 305 -14.82 -14.33 -13.87
N PHE A 306 -14.90 -13.82 -12.63
CA PHE A 306 -14.80 -12.40 -12.38
C PHE A 306 -13.40 -11.85 -12.71
N ASP A 307 -12.35 -12.59 -12.36
CA ASP A 307 -10.97 -12.24 -12.74
C ASP A 307 -10.81 -12.23 -14.26
N GLU A 308 -11.28 -13.27 -14.96
CA GLU A 308 -11.22 -13.36 -16.41
C GLU A 308 -11.90 -12.17 -17.09
N GLN A 309 -13.12 -11.82 -16.66
CA GLN A 309 -13.86 -10.67 -17.17
C GLN A 309 -13.07 -9.35 -17.00
N LEU A 310 -12.37 -9.17 -15.88
CA LEU A 310 -11.59 -7.95 -15.62
C LEU A 310 -10.33 -7.90 -16.51
N HIS A 311 -9.72 -9.05 -16.78
CA HIS A 311 -8.52 -9.16 -17.62
C HIS A 311 -8.79 -8.95 -19.12
N GLU A 312 -10.02 -9.20 -19.59
CA GLU A 312 -10.45 -8.86 -20.97
C GLU A 312 -10.25 -7.37 -21.31
N GLU A 313 -10.12 -6.51 -20.30
CA GLU A 313 -9.96 -5.06 -20.45
C GLU A 313 -8.50 -4.59 -20.36
N ASP A 314 -7.52 -5.49 -20.50
CA ASP A 314 -6.08 -5.19 -20.58
C ASP A 314 -5.58 -4.26 -19.47
N GLY A 315 -6.03 -4.51 -18.24
CA GLY A 315 -5.65 -3.77 -17.04
C GLY A 315 -6.29 -2.39 -16.91
N LYS A 316 -7.30 -2.07 -17.73
CA LYS A 316 -8.15 -0.89 -17.56
C LYS A 316 -9.14 -1.03 -16.39
N LEU A 317 -9.53 -2.27 -16.08
CA LEU A 317 -10.33 -2.61 -14.89
C LEU A 317 -9.48 -3.16 -13.73
N ASN A 318 -8.18 -2.86 -13.70
CA ASN A 318 -7.29 -3.28 -12.62
C ASN A 318 -7.57 -2.51 -11.32
N PRO A 319 -8.05 -3.16 -10.24
CA PRO A 319 -8.27 -2.55 -8.93
C PRO A 319 -6.94 -2.40 -8.16
N GLY A 320 -6.02 -1.61 -8.71
CA GLY A 320 -4.68 -1.43 -8.16
C GLY A 320 -4.67 -0.68 -6.83
N THR A 321 -5.60 0.25 -6.61
CA THR A 321 -5.68 0.98 -5.33
C THR A 321 -6.16 0.05 -4.21
N THR A 322 -7.10 -0.85 -4.49
CA THR A 322 -7.52 -1.91 -3.55
C THR A 322 -6.32 -2.78 -3.13
N ALA A 323 -5.47 -3.18 -4.09
CA ALA A 323 -4.24 -3.92 -3.81
C ALA A 323 -3.27 -3.13 -2.90
N ASP A 324 -3.02 -1.85 -3.19
CA ASP A 324 -2.18 -0.98 -2.36
C ASP A 324 -2.68 -0.89 -0.90
N ILE A 325 -4.00 -0.76 -0.72
CA ILE A 325 -4.65 -0.71 0.60
C ILE A 325 -4.55 -2.06 1.31
N LEU A 326 -4.75 -3.17 0.60
CA LEU A 326 -4.59 -4.52 1.13
C LEU A 326 -3.17 -4.75 1.67
N ALA A 327 -2.13 -4.42 0.88
CA ALA A 327 -0.74 -4.51 1.32
C ALA A 327 -0.49 -3.68 2.59
N THR A 328 -1.12 -2.49 2.67
CA THR A 328 -1.02 -1.60 3.82
C THR A 328 -1.69 -2.19 5.06
N CYS A 329 -2.85 -2.85 4.93
CA CYS A 329 -3.51 -3.58 6.03
C CYS A 329 -2.63 -4.72 6.55
N ILE A 330 -2.06 -5.53 5.65
CA ILE A 330 -1.13 -6.62 6.01
C ILE A 330 0.08 -6.06 6.75
N TYR A 331 0.69 -5.01 6.20
CA TYR A 331 1.87 -4.38 6.80
C TYR A 331 1.59 -3.84 8.20
N LEU A 332 0.49 -3.11 8.36
CA LEU A 332 0.13 -2.47 9.62
C LEU A 332 -0.16 -3.47 10.73
N ASN A 333 -0.78 -4.62 10.40
CA ASN A 333 -0.96 -5.69 11.38
C ASN A 333 0.40 -6.23 11.87
N LEU A 334 1.35 -6.46 10.95
CA LEU A 334 2.72 -6.85 11.30
C LEU A 334 3.47 -5.77 12.10
N VAL A 335 3.22 -4.49 11.83
CA VAL A 335 3.84 -3.38 12.60
C VAL A 335 3.33 -3.38 14.04
N TYR A 336 2.04 -3.59 14.29
CA TYR A 336 1.52 -3.68 15.66
C TYR A 336 2.12 -4.86 16.42
N GLU A 337 2.32 -5.99 15.76
CA GLU A 337 3.02 -7.14 16.33
C GLU A 337 4.47 -6.81 16.73
N ILE A 338 5.18 -6.07 15.88
CA ILE A 338 6.58 -5.67 16.11
C ILE A 338 6.68 -4.71 17.28
N LEU A 339 5.75 -3.75 17.36
CA LEU A 339 5.74 -2.73 18.40
C LEU A 339 5.13 -3.22 19.72
N GLY A 340 4.54 -4.42 19.76
CA GLY A 340 3.80 -4.90 20.93
C GLY A 340 2.52 -4.10 21.20
N LEU A 341 1.86 -3.62 20.13
CA LEU A 341 0.66 -2.78 20.17
C LEU A 341 -0.60 -3.54 19.73
N LYS A 342 -0.61 -4.88 19.83
CA LYS A 342 -1.78 -5.67 19.46
C LYS A 342 -3.00 -5.38 20.30
#